data_AF-A0A378NAG1-F1
#
_entry.id   AF-A0A378NAG1-F1
#
_cell.length_a   1.000
_cell.length_b   1.000
_cell.length_c   1.000
_cell.angle_alpha   90.00
_cell.angle_beta   90.00
_cell.angle_gamma   90.00
#
_symmetry.space_group_name_H-M   'P 1'
#
loop_
_entity.id
_entity.type
_entity.pdbx_description
1 polymer ?
#
loop_
_entity_poly.entity_id
_entity_poly.type
_entity_poly.pdbx_seq_one_letter_code
_entity_poly.pdbx_strand_id
1 'polypeptide(L)'
;MLNYFPFINGDWHFVTTGNLAIGDIIPSQISWEHWQAALGFDVTHADGTVTPPPFPVLRWLWNSIKVATITSIGIVTLSTTCAYAFARMKFKGKKTILQGMLIFQMFPAVLSLVALYALFDRLGSMYRFLV
;
A
#
# COMPACT_ATOMS: atom_id res chain seq x y z
N MET A 1 20.00 1.24 20.66
CA MET A 1 18.80 0.51 21.10
C MET A 1 17.50 1.33 21.03
N LEU A 2 17.49 2.64 21.32
CA LEU A 2 16.26 3.46 21.33
C LEU A 2 15.55 3.66 19.97
N ASN A 3 16.24 3.65 18.83
CA ASN A 3 15.61 3.89 17.51
C ASN A 3 14.65 2.78 17.05
N TYR A 4 14.79 1.57 17.59
CA TYR A 4 13.92 0.43 17.26
C TYR A 4 12.76 0.26 18.24
N PHE A 5 12.76 1.02 19.34
CA PHE A 5 11.74 0.94 20.38
C PHE A 5 10.29 1.01 19.87
N PRO A 6 9.91 1.92 18.95
CA PRO A 6 8.54 1.96 18.42
C PRO A 6 8.18 0.73 17.55
N PHE A 7 9.15 0.14 16.86
CA PHE A 7 8.91 -1.07 16.07
C PHE A 7 8.74 -2.28 16.96
N ILE A 8 9.65 -2.45 17.94
CA ILE A 8 9.59 -3.53 18.92
C ILE A 8 8.27 -3.45 19.69
N ASN A 9 7.86 -2.27 20.17
CA ASN A 9 6.58 -2.11 20.87
C ASN A 9 5.39 -2.50 19.98
N GLY A 10 5.43 -2.13 18.69
CA GLY A 10 4.41 -2.46 17.69
C GLY A 10 4.27 -3.96 17.40
N ASP A 11 5.39 -4.67 17.31
CA ASP A 11 5.42 -6.08 16.89
C ASP A 11 4.72 -7.01 17.89
N TRP A 12 4.76 -6.69 19.19
CA TRP A 12 4.15 -7.52 20.22
C TRP A 12 2.62 -7.49 20.22
N HIS A 13 2.00 -6.41 19.73
CA HIS A 13 0.53 -6.29 19.61
C HIS A 13 -0.07 -7.29 18.61
N PHE A 14 0.72 -7.82 17.68
CA PHE A 14 0.24 -8.85 16.75
C PHE A 14 0.17 -10.24 17.39
N VAL A 15 0.80 -10.43 18.55
CA VAL A 15 0.91 -11.72 19.25
C VAL A 15 0.29 -11.64 20.66
N THR A 16 -0.38 -10.54 20.99
CA THR A 16 -1.17 -10.40 22.21
C THR A 16 -2.56 -11.01 22.04
N THR A 17 -3.18 -11.37 23.16
CA THR A 17 -4.59 -11.78 23.16
C THR A 17 -5.48 -10.52 23.15
N GLY A 18 -6.38 -10.41 22.16
CA GLY A 18 -7.32 -9.29 22.03
C GLY A 18 -6.71 -7.99 21.45
N ASN A 19 -7.56 -6.97 21.26
CA ASN A 19 -7.21 -5.70 20.60
C ASN A 19 -6.85 -4.58 21.59
N LEU A 20 -5.83 -4.80 22.43
CA LEU A 20 -5.37 -3.80 23.39
C LEU A 20 -4.27 -2.93 22.77
N ALA A 21 -4.55 -1.64 22.58
CA ALA A 21 -3.58 -0.67 22.05
C ALA A 21 -2.53 -0.22 23.09
N ILE A 22 -2.75 -0.52 24.37
CA ILE A 22 -1.91 -0.14 25.50
C ILE A 22 -1.68 -1.40 26.34
N GLY A 23 -0.43 -1.85 26.43
CA GLY A 23 -0.05 -3.06 27.16
C GLY A 23 1.44 -3.09 27.49
N ASP A 24 1.85 -4.09 28.28
CA ASP A 24 3.25 -4.34 28.58
C ASP A 24 4.03 -4.66 27.31
N ILE A 25 5.30 -4.23 27.25
CA ILE A 25 6.18 -4.46 26.09
C ILE A 25 6.32 -5.95 25.80
N ILE A 26 6.30 -6.79 26.82
CA ILE A 26 6.26 -8.25 26.66
C ILE A 26 4.89 -8.71 27.12
N PRO A 27 4.08 -9.30 26.24
CA PRO A 27 2.75 -9.75 26.61
C PRO A 27 2.83 -10.86 27.64
N SER A 28 2.01 -10.76 28.68
CA SER A 28 1.83 -11.81 29.68
C SER A 28 1.10 -13.04 29.12
N GLN A 29 0.38 -12.89 28.01
CA GLN A 29 -0.32 -13.96 27.30
C GLN A 29 -0.08 -13.85 25.78
N ILE A 30 0.69 -14.81 25.26
CA ILE A 30 1.03 -14.93 23.84
C ILE A 30 -0.08 -15.70 23.12
N SER A 31 -0.63 -15.11 22.05
CA SER A 31 -1.69 -15.69 21.21
C SER A 31 -1.35 -15.56 19.72
N TRP A 32 -1.80 -16.51 18.91
CA TRP A 32 -1.59 -16.55 17.45
C TRP A 32 -2.86 -16.23 16.66
N GLU A 33 -3.94 -15.84 17.33
CA GLU A 33 -5.26 -15.62 16.74
C GLU A 33 -5.24 -14.60 15.60
N HIS A 34 -4.52 -13.48 15.78
CA HIS A 34 -4.40 -12.44 14.74
C HIS A 34 -3.72 -12.97 13.46
N TRP A 35 -2.64 -13.74 13.62
CA TRP A 35 -1.92 -14.34 12.48
C TRP A 35 -2.72 -15.46 11.82
N GLN A 36 -3.41 -16.29 12.62
CA GLN A 36 -4.30 -17.32 12.11
C GLN A 36 -5.42 -16.72 11.26
N ALA A 37 -6.12 -15.71 11.79
CA ALA A 37 -7.16 -15.00 11.06
C ALA A 37 -6.62 -14.31 9.78
N ALA A 38 -5.42 -13.69 9.85
CA ALA A 38 -4.80 -13.04 8.69
C ALA A 38 -4.37 -14.03 7.59
N LEU A 39 -3.90 -15.22 7.98
CA LEU A 39 -3.54 -16.29 7.04
C LEU A 39 -4.77 -17.08 6.55
N GLY A 40 -5.95 -16.83 7.11
CA GLY A 40 -7.20 -17.45 6.70
C GLY A 40 -7.49 -18.79 7.39
N PHE A 41 -6.87 -19.06 8.53
CA PHE A 41 -7.19 -20.19 9.39
C PHE A 41 -8.35 -19.83 10.33
N ASP A 42 -9.18 -20.83 10.65
CA ASP A 42 -10.26 -20.68 11.62
C ASP A 42 -9.69 -20.53 13.04
N VAL A 43 -10.18 -19.54 13.78
CA VAL A 43 -9.74 -19.28 15.15
C VAL A 43 -10.72 -19.94 16.12
N THR A 44 -10.21 -20.82 16.99
CA THR A 44 -11.01 -21.46 18.06
C THR A 44 -10.76 -20.72 19.36
N HIS A 45 -11.80 -20.10 19.90
CA HIS A 45 -11.72 -19.35 21.14
C HIS A 45 -11.84 -20.26 22.37
N ALA A 46 -11.46 -19.74 23.54
CA ALA A 46 -11.51 -20.47 24.82
C ALA A 46 -12.92 -20.92 25.23
N ASP A 47 -13.98 -20.35 24.63
CA ASP A 47 -15.38 -20.70 24.83
C ASP A 47 -15.85 -21.85 23.91
N GLY A 48 -14.96 -22.40 23.06
CA GLY A 48 -15.26 -23.46 22.10
C GLY A 48 -15.89 -22.98 20.81
N THR A 49 -16.07 -21.67 20.62
CA THR A 49 -16.60 -21.11 19.37
C THR A 49 -15.51 -21.04 18.30
N VAL A 50 -15.85 -21.44 17.08
CA VAL A 50 -14.96 -21.37 15.91
C VAL A 50 -15.41 -20.19 15.05
N THR A 51 -14.56 -19.19 14.91
CA THR A 51 -14.80 -18.03 14.04
C THR A 51 -14.02 -18.17 12.76
N PRO A 52 -14.69 -18.22 11.59
CA PRO A 52 -14.00 -18.16 10.32
C PRO A 52 -13.37 -16.77 10.11
N PRO A 53 -12.31 -16.66 9.29
CA PRO A 53 -11.63 -15.41 9.03
C PRO A 53 -12.58 -14.38 8.40
N PRO A 54 -12.79 -13.20 9.02
CA PRO A 54 -13.77 -12.22 8.55
C PRO A 54 -13.35 -11.53 7.24
N PHE A 55 -12.05 -11.51 6.94
CA PHE A 55 -11.49 -10.81 5.80
C PHE A 55 -10.49 -11.67 5.01
N PRO A 56 -10.50 -11.62 3.67
CA PRO A 56 -9.58 -12.38 2.84
C PRO A 56 -8.23 -11.65 2.70
N VAL A 57 -7.48 -11.52 3.80
CA VAL A 57 -6.22 -10.74 3.87
C VAL A 57 -5.18 -11.24 2.85
N LEU A 58 -5.04 -12.56 2.66
CA LEU A 58 -4.16 -13.11 1.63
C LEU A 58 -4.53 -12.69 0.20
N ARG A 59 -5.83 -12.55 -0.10
CA ARG A 59 -6.27 -12.04 -1.42
C ARG A 59 -5.95 -10.57 -1.58
N TRP A 60 -6.06 -9.78 -0.51
CA TRP A 60 -5.66 -8.37 -0.53
C TRP A 60 -4.17 -8.23 -0.77
N LEU A 61 -3.34 -9.02 -0.08
CA LEU A 61 -1.91 -9.07 -0.31
C LEU A 61 -1.58 -9.43 -1.77
N TRP A 62 -2.24 -10.45 -2.31
CA TRP A 62 -2.05 -10.85 -3.71
C TRP A 62 -2.47 -9.74 -4.70
N ASN A 63 -3.55 -9.02 -4.42
CA ASN A 63 -3.96 -7.88 -5.23
C ASN A 63 -2.92 -6.74 -5.17
N SER A 64 -2.39 -6.44 -3.99
CA SER A 64 -1.33 -5.44 -3.81
C SER A 64 -0.06 -5.83 -4.57
N ILE A 65 0.36 -7.09 -4.51
CA ILE A 65 1.54 -7.59 -5.26
C ILE A 65 1.32 -7.40 -6.76
N LYS A 66 0.19 -7.86 -7.31
CA LYS A 66 -0.10 -7.71 -8.75
C LYS A 66 -0.06 -6.25 -9.19
N VAL A 67 -0.75 -5.37 -8.45
CA VAL A 67 -0.79 -3.93 -8.78
C VAL A 67 0.61 -3.34 -8.70
N ALA A 68 1.33 -3.54 -7.59
CA ALA A 68 2.66 -2.99 -7.39
C ALA A 68 3.68 -3.48 -8.43
N THR A 69 3.63 -4.75 -8.83
CA THR A 69 4.52 -5.30 -9.85
C THR A 69 4.23 -4.68 -11.22
N ILE A 70 2.97 -4.63 -11.64
CA ILE A 70 2.60 -4.06 -12.95
C ILE A 70 2.94 -2.57 -13.00
N THR A 71 2.62 -1.81 -11.95
CA THR A 71 2.93 -0.38 -11.89
C THR A 71 4.43 -0.12 -11.85
N SER A 72 5.20 -0.90 -11.09
CA SER A 72 6.65 -0.76 -11.00
C SER A 72 7.32 -0.98 -12.36
N ILE A 73 6.96 -2.04 -13.09
CA ILE A 73 7.48 -2.31 -14.44
C ILE A 73 7.17 -1.14 -15.38
N GLY A 74 5.93 -0.63 -15.36
CA GLY A 74 5.53 0.52 -16.17
C GLY A 74 6.32 1.78 -15.84
N ILE A 75 6.47 2.09 -14.55
CA ILE A 75 7.22 3.25 -14.08
C ILE A 75 8.69 3.15 -14.47
N VAL A 76 9.35 2.01 -14.23
CA VAL A 76 10.77 1.82 -14.57
C VAL A 76 10.98 1.96 -16.08
N THR A 77 10.12 1.35 -16.89
CA THR A 77 10.25 1.42 -18.36
C THR A 77 10.12 2.87 -18.83
N LEU A 78 9.05 3.57 -18.45
CA LEU A 78 8.80 4.95 -18.86
C LEU A 78 9.84 5.93 -18.32
N SER A 79 10.20 5.81 -17.05
CA SER A 79 11.19 6.68 -16.41
C SER A 79 12.58 6.48 -17.00
N THR A 80 12.97 5.24 -17.34
CA THR A 80 14.27 4.95 -17.95
C THR A 80 14.36 5.53 -19.36
N THR A 81 13.33 5.38 -20.19
CA THR A 81 13.30 5.99 -21.53
C THR A 81 13.35 7.52 -21.45
N CYS A 82 12.56 8.11 -20.54
CA CYS A 82 12.56 9.55 -20.29
C CYS A 82 13.95 10.02 -19.81
N ALA A 83 14.52 9.36 -18.82
CA ALA A 83 15.85 9.67 -18.27
C ALA A 83 16.94 9.55 -19.34
N TYR A 84 16.87 8.57 -20.24
CA TYR A 84 17.83 8.44 -21.34
C TYR A 84 17.77 9.64 -22.30
N ALA A 85 16.56 10.06 -22.69
CA ALA A 85 16.39 11.25 -23.53
C ALA A 85 16.97 12.49 -22.83
N PHE A 86 16.66 12.68 -21.54
CA PHE A 86 17.26 13.76 -20.75
C PHE A 86 18.76 13.59 -20.53
N ALA A 87 19.34 12.40 -20.48
CA ALA A 87 20.76 12.22 -20.23
C ALA A 87 21.61 12.42 -21.50
N ARG A 88 21.15 11.90 -22.65
CA ARG A 88 21.96 11.77 -23.87
C ARG A 88 21.54 12.69 -25.01
N MET A 89 20.26 13.05 -25.11
CA MET A 89 19.78 13.89 -26.22
C MET A 89 19.90 15.38 -25.88
N LYS A 90 20.23 16.18 -26.90
CA LYS A 90 20.26 17.64 -26.81
C LYS A 90 19.03 18.21 -27.51
N PHE A 91 18.08 18.72 -26.73
CA PHE A 91 16.85 19.33 -27.24
C PHE A 91 16.57 20.66 -26.52
N LYS A 92 15.89 21.57 -27.22
CA LYS A 92 15.54 22.90 -26.71
C LYS A 92 14.51 22.77 -25.59
N GLY A 93 14.70 23.47 -24.47
CA GLY A 93 13.76 23.47 -23.32
C GLY A 93 14.00 22.41 -22.24
N LYS A 94 15.05 21.58 -22.37
CA LYS A 94 15.40 20.52 -21.40
C LYS A 94 15.40 20.94 -19.93
N LYS A 95 16.03 22.08 -19.61
CA LYS A 95 16.12 22.60 -18.23
C LYS A 95 14.75 23.00 -17.68
N THR A 96 13.94 23.67 -18.51
CA THR A 96 12.59 24.10 -18.14
C THR A 96 11.68 22.91 -17.87
N ILE A 97 11.72 21.87 -18.70
CA ILE A 97 10.90 20.66 -18.47
C ILE A 97 11.31 19.95 -17.19
N LEU A 98 12.62 19.76 -16.94
CA LEU A 98 13.10 19.15 -15.70
C LEU A 98 12.65 19.92 -14.46
N GLN A 99 12.79 21.25 -14.47
CA GLN A 99 12.33 22.09 -13.36
C GLN A 99 10.81 22.03 -13.19
N GLY A 100 10.05 22.05 -14.30
CA GLY A 100 8.60 21.90 -14.27
C GLY A 100 8.14 20.58 -13.66
N MET A 101 8.78 19.47 -14.03
CA MET A 101 8.48 18.15 -13.46
C MET A 101 8.66 18.12 -11.94
N LEU A 102 9.75 18.72 -11.44
CA LEU A 102 10.00 18.81 -9.99
C LEU A 102 8.94 19.66 -9.29
N ILE A 103 8.58 20.82 -9.86
CA ILE A 103 7.55 21.70 -9.29
C ILE A 103 6.19 21.00 -9.26
N PHE A 104 5.80 20.32 -10.34
CA PHE A 104 4.53 19.59 -10.37
C PHE A 104 4.47 18.43 -9.38
N GLN A 105 5.59 17.75 -9.12
CA GLN A 105 5.66 16.67 -8.12
C GLN A 105 5.54 17.18 -6.67
N MET A 106 5.89 18.44 -6.41
CA MET A 106 5.73 19.05 -5.09
C MET A 106 4.29 19.50 -4.80
N PHE A 107 3.41 19.44 -5.79
CA PHE A 107 2.01 19.81 -5.61
C PHE A 107 1.31 18.82 -4.66
N PRO A 108 0.50 19.29 -3.70
CA PRO A 108 -0.09 18.42 -2.67
C PRO A 108 -1.10 17.43 -3.26
N ALA A 109 -0.95 16.15 -2.91
CA ALA A 109 -1.79 15.07 -3.40
C ALA A 109 -3.26 15.13 -2.93
N VAL A 110 -3.58 15.89 -1.88
CA VAL A 110 -4.97 15.98 -1.36
C VAL A 110 -5.92 16.53 -2.43
N LEU A 111 -5.46 17.51 -3.21
CA LEU A 111 -6.26 18.11 -4.29
C LEU A 111 -6.43 17.17 -5.50
N SER A 112 -5.55 16.17 -5.65
CA SER A 112 -5.62 15.26 -6.80
C SER A 112 -6.71 14.19 -6.66
N LEU A 113 -7.15 13.85 -5.44
CA LEU A 113 -8.17 12.81 -5.22
C LEU A 113 -9.50 13.12 -5.92
N VAL A 114 -10.00 14.35 -5.79
CA VAL A 114 -11.26 14.77 -6.44
C VAL A 114 -11.12 14.74 -7.97
N ALA A 115 -9.98 15.23 -8.48
CA ALA A 115 -9.72 15.24 -9.91
C ALA A 115 -9.57 13.82 -10.48
N LEU A 116 -8.88 12.93 -9.77
CA LEU A 116 -8.72 11.52 -10.15
C LEU A 116 -10.04 10.78 -10.14
N TYR A 117 -10.90 11.01 -9.13
CA TYR A 117 -12.23 10.43 -9.09
C TYR A 117 -13.06 10.83 -10.32
N ALA A 118 -13.13 12.13 -10.62
CA ALA A 118 -13.86 12.62 -11.79
C ALA A 118 -13.29 12.10 -13.12
N LEU A 119 -11.96 11.94 -13.22
CA LEU A 119 -11.30 11.35 -14.38
C LEU A 119 -11.69 9.87 -14.55
N PHE A 120 -11.60 9.07 -13.49
CA PHE A 120 -11.94 7.65 -13.55
C PHE A 120 -13.43 7.41 -13.76
N ASP A 121 -14.31 8.26 -13.24
CA ASP A 121 -15.75 8.19 -13.50
C ASP A 121 -16.06 8.42 -15.00
N ARG A 122 -15.42 9.43 -15.62
CA ARG A 122 -15.56 9.69 -17.06
C ARG A 122 -14.97 8.57 -17.91
N LEU A 123 -13.74 8.14 -17.64
CA LEU A 123 -13.14 6.98 -18.31
C LEU A 123 -14.02 5.73 -18.13
N GLY A 124 -14.65 5.64 -16.96
CA GLY A 124 -15.64 4.65 -16.58
C GLY A 124 -16.83 4.58 -17.53
N SER A 125 -17.50 5.71 -17.68
CA SER A 125 -18.63 5.86 -18.58
C SER A 125 -18.28 5.55 -20.04
N MET A 126 -17.07 5.90 -20.48
CA MET A 126 -16.62 5.63 -21.85
C MET A 126 -16.38 4.14 -22.11
N TYR A 127 -15.75 3.40 -21.19
CA TYR A 127 -15.60 1.95 -21.37
C TYR A 127 -16.97 1.26 -21.38
N ARG A 128 -17.91 1.74 -20.54
CA ARG A 128 -19.26 1.17 -20.44
C ARG A 128 -20.10 1.40 -21.69
N PHE A 129 -19.81 2.46 -22.45
CA PHE A 129 -20.45 2.72 -23.74
C PHE A 129 -19.87 1.87 -24.88
N LEU A 130 -18.63 1.41 -24.76
CA LEU A 130 -17.92 0.60 -25.76
C LEU A 130 -18.15 -0.91 -25.61
N VAL A 131 -18.84 -1.37 -24.56
CA VAL A 131 -19.20 -2.77 -24.27
C VAL A 131 -20.71 -2.89 -24.13
#